data_AF-A0A3N4JC97-F1
#
_entry.id   AF-A0A3N4JC97-F1
#
_cell.length_a   1.000
_cell.length_b   1.000
_cell.length_c   1.000
_cell.angle_alpha   90.00
_cell.angle_beta   90.00
_cell.angle_gamma   90.00
#
_symmetry.space_group_name_H-M   'P 1'
#
loop_
_entity.id
_entity.type
_entity.pdbx_description
1 polymer ?
#
loop_
_entity_poly.entity_id
_entity_poly.type
_entity_poly.pdbx_seq_one_letter_code
_entity_poly.pdbx_strand_id
1 'polypeptide(L)'
;MCWGKRDTKLSLPINSSLSQADLRTHTTSVCSSTFTKNPLWLNGEAQDVSGARQTASFRELKILERNLEDANPSLPKLSEYCVHAVAGATSRLQQDLRPPLLASEP
;
A
#
# COMPACT_ATOMS: atom_id res chain seq x y z
N MET A 1 20.23 -1.40 12.55
CA MET A 1 20.84 -2.07 11.37
C MET A 1 20.49 -3.57 11.40
N CYS A 2 19.65 -4.06 10.49
CA CYS A 2 19.36 -5.49 10.34
C CYS A 2 20.36 -6.10 9.36
N TRP A 3 21.09 -7.14 9.79
CA TRP A 3 21.96 -7.93 8.91
C TRP A 3 21.65 -9.41 9.13
N GLY A 4 21.28 -10.10 8.04
CA GLY A 4 20.91 -11.51 8.04
C GLY A 4 19.39 -11.76 8.15
N LYS A 5 18.90 -12.75 7.39
CA LYS A 5 17.50 -13.23 7.42
C LYS A 5 17.47 -14.61 8.05
N ARG A 6 16.62 -14.80 9.06
CA ARG A 6 16.30 -16.12 9.62
C ARG A 6 15.46 -16.95 8.65
N ASP A 7 14.55 -16.27 7.96
CA ASP A 7 13.69 -16.85 6.92
C ASP A 7 13.65 -15.92 5.72
N THR A 8 14.11 -16.38 4.56
CA THR A 8 14.16 -15.59 3.33
C THR A 8 12.80 -15.45 2.65
N LYS A 9 11.88 -16.39 2.90
CA LYS A 9 10.52 -16.38 2.34
C LYS A 9 9.61 -15.43 3.11
N LEU A 10 9.71 -15.42 4.45
CA LEU A 10 8.97 -14.49 5.32
C LEU A 10 9.74 -13.19 5.62
N SER A 11 10.98 -13.05 5.15
CA SER A 11 11.87 -11.89 5.41
C SER A 11 12.05 -11.56 6.90
N LEU A 12 12.13 -12.59 7.76
CA LEU A 12 12.30 -12.41 9.20
C LEU A 12 13.78 -12.09 9.53
N PRO A 13 14.08 -10.99 10.25
CA PRO A 13 15.46 -10.66 10.63
C PRO A 13 15.95 -11.52 11.79
N ILE A 14 17.28 -11.72 11.87
CA ILE A 14 17.93 -12.49 12.94
C ILE A 14 18.07 -11.66 14.23
N ASN A 15 18.15 -10.34 14.11
CA ASN A 15 18.29 -9.40 15.22
C ASN A 15 17.21 -8.31 15.18
N SER A 16 16.80 -7.82 16.35
CA SER A 16 15.97 -6.62 16.48
C SER A 16 16.78 -5.37 16.14
N SER A 17 16.29 -4.51 15.24
CA SER A 17 16.97 -3.28 14.84
C SER A 17 16.26 -2.00 15.28
N LEU A 18 17.03 -0.95 15.58
CA LEU A 18 16.55 0.43 15.68
C LEU A 18 16.36 1.06 14.29
N SER A 19 15.21 1.72 14.08
CA SER A 19 14.83 2.42 12.83
C SER A 19 15.00 3.95 12.96
N GLN A 20 15.44 4.61 11.90
CA GLN A 20 15.64 6.07 11.84
C GLN A 20 14.29 6.80 11.68
N ALA A 21 14.04 7.84 12.49
CA ALA A 21 12.68 8.41 12.65
C ALA A 21 12.27 9.47 11.62
N ASP A 22 13.23 10.11 10.93
CA ASP A 22 12.99 11.36 10.19
C ASP A 22 12.73 11.19 8.68
N LEU A 23 12.86 9.97 8.16
CA LEU A 23 12.53 9.64 6.77
C LEU A 23 11.11 9.06 6.71
N ARG A 24 10.23 9.71 5.95
CA ARG A 24 8.86 9.26 5.74
C ARG A 24 8.59 8.98 4.26
N THR A 25 7.91 7.88 3.99
CA THR A 25 7.35 7.54 2.69
C THR A 25 5.84 7.73 2.75
N HIS A 26 5.29 8.56 1.87
CA HIS A 26 3.84 8.72 1.75
C HIS A 26 3.32 7.74 0.69
N THR A 27 2.36 6.91 1.04
CA THR A 27 1.69 5.98 0.11
C THR A 27 0.22 6.33 0.04
N THR A 28 -0.30 6.57 -1.16
CA THR A 28 -1.74 6.75 -1.42
C THR A 28 -2.24 5.53 -2.17
N SER A 29 -3.35 4.94 -1.69
CA SER A 29 -4.02 3.82 -2.35
C SER A 29 -5.46 4.17 -2.66
N VAL A 30 -5.95 3.77 -3.84
CA VAL A 30 -7.34 3.96 -4.28
C VAL A 30 -7.86 2.66 -4.85
N CYS A 31 -9.09 2.29 -4.50
CA CYS A 31 -9.78 1.12 -5.02
C CYS A 31 -10.98 1.58 -5.85
N SER A 32 -11.12 1.06 -7.06
CA SER A 32 -12.27 1.36 -7.93
C SER A 32 -12.62 0.16 -8.81
N SER A 33 -13.91 0.00 -9.13
CA SER A 33 -14.42 -1.01 -10.06
C SER A 33 -14.00 -0.76 -11.51
N THR A 34 -13.61 0.47 -11.84
CA THR A 34 -13.13 0.85 -13.18
C THR A 34 -11.71 0.38 -13.47
N PHE A 35 -10.96 -0.04 -12.44
CA PHE A 35 -9.58 -0.46 -12.58
C PHE A 35 -9.47 -1.93 -12.98
N THR A 36 -8.74 -2.23 -14.06
CA THR A 36 -8.55 -3.59 -14.58
C THR A 36 -7.26 -4.27 -14.05
N LYS A 37 -6.34 -3.49 -13.47
CA LYS A 37 -5.03 -3.97 -13.00
C LYS A 37 -4.68 -3.31 -11.66
N ASN A 38 -3.67 -3.85 -10.97
CA ASN A 38 -3.13 -3.28 -9.73
C ASN A 38 -1.79 -2.57 -9.99
N PRO A 39 -1.75 -1.38 -10.63
CA PRO A 39 -0.50 -0.66 -10.84
C PRO A 39 0.05 -0.14 -9.52
N LEU A 40 1.37 -0.26 -9.39
CA LEU A 40 2.15 0.35 -8.32
C LEU A 40 3.08 1.40 -8.95
N TRP A 41 3.04 2.63 -8.45
CA TRP A 41 3.93 3.70 -8.87
C TRP A 41 4.87 4.06 -7.71
N LEU A 42 6.17 4.04 -7.94
CA LEU A 42 7.18 4.48 -6.98
C LEU A 42 7.91 5.70 -7.54
N ASN A 43 7.83 6.83 -6.84
CA ASN A 43 8.44 8.10 -7.25
C ASN A 43 8.11 8.53 -8.69
N GLY A 44 6.91 8.18 -9.18
CA GLY A 44 6.47 8.51 -10.54
C GLY A 44 6.79 7.46 -11.61
N GLU A 45 7.46 6.36 -11.26
CA GLU A 45 7.73 5.26 -12.18
C GLU A 45 6.85 4.04 -11.90
N ALA A 46 6.29 3.44 -12.96
CA ALA A 46 5.49 2.22 -12.86
C ALA A 46 6.38 1.03 -12.48
N GLN A 47 5.93 0.26 -11.50
CA GLN A 47 6.61 -0.94 -11.01
C GLN A 47 5.86 -2.20 -11.38
N ASP A 48 6.60 -3.26 -11.64
CA ASP A 48 6.02 -4.58 -11.81
C ASP A 48 5.53 -5.13 -10.47
N VAL A 49 4.27 -5.54 -10.45
CA VAL A 49 3.58 -6.11 -9.29
C VAL A 49 3.48 -7.63 -9.34
N SER A 50 4.01 -8.27 -10.39
CA SER A 50 4.04 -9.73 -10.53
C SER A 50 4.93 -10.42 -9.47
N GLY A 51 5.78 -9.65 -8.77
CA GLY A 51 6.66 -10.15 -7.73
C GLY A 51 5.91 -10.75 -6.54
N ALA A 52 6.52 -11.78 -5.94
CA ALA A 52 5.93 -12.54 -4.83
C ALA A 52 5.60 -11.66 -3.61
N ARG A 53 6.43 -10.64 -3.33
CA ARG A 53 6.23 -9.73 -2.19
C ARG A 53 5.01 -8.83 -2.40
N GLN A 54 4.90 -8.20 -3.58
CA GLN A 54 3.81 -7.30 -3.93
C GLN A 54 2.48 -8.06 -3.95
N THR A 55 2.48 -9.23 -4.59
CA THR A 55 1.31 -10.10 -4.66
C THR A 55 0.85 -10.54 -3.27
N ALA A 56 1.78 -10.95 -2.39
CA ALA A 56 1.46 -11.29 -1.01
C ALA A 56 0.87 -10.10 -0.24
N SER A 57 1.47 -8.91 -0.34
CA SER A 57 0.95 -7.70 0.32
C SER A 57 -0.47 -7.35 -0.15
N PHE A 58 -0.74 -7.37 -1.47
CA PHE A 58 -2.07 -7.09 -1.98
C PHE A 58 -3.11 -8.15 -1.57
N ARG A 59 -2.69 -9.41 -1.49
CA ARG A 59 -3.55 -10.49 -1.00
C ARG A 59 -3.95 -10.26 0.46
N GLU A 60 -3.00 -9.93 1.33
CA GLU A 60 -3.29 -9.65 2.74
C GLU A 60 -4.22 -8.44 2.90
N LEU A 61 -4.03 -7.37 2.12
CA LEU A 61 -4.96 -6.24 2.11
C LEU A 61 -6.39 -6.68 1.77
N LYS A 62 -6.57 -7.51 0.74
CA LYS A 62 -7.91 -8.04 0.37
C LYS A 62 -8.51 -8.93 1.47
N ILE A 63 -7.69 -9.70 2.18
CA ILE A 63 -8.15 -10.51 3.32
C ILE A 63 -8.60 -9.61 4.46
N LEU A 64 -7.86 -8.54 4.77
CA LEU A 64 -8.26 -7.58 5.80
C LEU A 64 -9.57 -6.88 5.45
N GLU A 65 -9.73 -6.40 4.22
CA GLU A 65 -10.98 -5.81 3.75
C GLU A 65 -12.15 -6.80 3.83
N ARG A 66 -11.95 -8.05 3.39
CA ARG A 66 -12.97 -9.10 3.51
C ARG A 66 -13.38 -9.33 4.96
N ASN A 67 -12.43 -9.38 5.89
CA ASN A 67 -12.75 -9.57 7.31
C ASN A 67 -13.57 -8.40 7.87
N LEU A 68 -13.36 -7.17 7.35
CA LEU A 68 -14.18 -6.01 7.71
C LEU A 68 -15.58 -6.07 7.09
N GLU A 69 -15.68 -6.50 5.83
CA GLU A 69 -16.95 -6.73 5.12
C GLU A 69 -17.80 -7.82 5.80
N ASP A 70 -17.16 -8.93 6.21
CA ASP A 70 -17.81 -10.04 6.92
C ASP A 70 -18.30 -9.60 8.31
N ALA A 71 -17.56 -8.70 8.97
CA ALA A 71 -17.94 -8.13 10.25
C ALA A 71 -19.04 -7.06 10.14
N ASN A 72 -19.10 -6.35 9.01
CA ASN A 72 -20.10 -5.32 8.77
C ASN A 72 -20.68 -5.37 7.34
N PRO A 73 -21.84 -6.01 7.14
CA PRO A 73 -22.44 -6.20 5.82
C PRO A 73 -23.00 -4.91 5.19
N SER A 74 -22.96 -3.77 5.89
CA SER A 74 -23.34 -2.47 5.31
C SER A 74 -22.23 -1.83 4.47
N LEU A 75 -21.01 -2.38 4.51
CA LEU A 75 -19.87 -1.84 3.78
C LEU A 75 -19.87 -2.28 2.31
N PRO A 76 -19.39 -1.42 1.39
CA PRO A 76 -19.19 -1.83 0.00
C PRO A 76 -18.11 -2.91 -0.10
N LYS A 77 -18.27 -3.86 -1.03
CA LYS A 77 -17.32 -4.95 -1.27
C LYS A 77 -16.07 -4.46 -2.02
N LEU A 78 -15.19 -3.78 -1.30
CA LEU A 78 -13.94 -3.25 -1.84
C LEU A 78 -12.89 -4.34 -2.08
N SER A 79 -13.01 -5.49 -1.41
CA SER A 79 -12.10 -6.62 -1.53
C SER A 79 -12.01 -7.19 -2.97
N GLU A 80 -13.06 -7.00 -3.77
CA GLU A 80 -13.15 -7.45 -5.16
C GLU A 80 -12.48 -6.47 -6.15
N TYR A 81 -12.32 -5.20 -5.77
CA TYR A 81 -11.78 -4.18 -6.67
C TYR A 81 -10.26 -4.25 -6.83
N CYS A 82 -9.78 -3.67 -7.93
CA CYS A 82 -8.36 -3.46 -8.13
C CYS A 82 -7.88 -2.22 -7.37
N VAL A 83 -6.63 -2.28 -6.91
CA VAL A 83 -6.00 -1.24 -6.08
C VAL A 83 -4.91 -0.55 -6.90
N HIS A 84 -5.01 0.77 -7.00
CA HIS A 84 -3.97 1.62 -7.54
C HIS A 84 -3.19 2.22 -6.37
N ALA A 85 -1.87 1.98 -6.33
CA ALA A 85 -1.01 2.47 -5.27
C ALA A 85 0.09 3.38 -5.82
N VAL A 86 0.31 4.52 -5.17
CA VAL A 86 1.40 5.46 -5.49
C VAL A 86 2.16 5.77 -4.22
N ALA A 87 3.47 5.53 -4.21
CA ALA A 87 4.34 5.88 -3.09
C ALA A 87 5.46 6.81 -3.52
N GLY A 88 5.77 7.78 -2.67
CA GLY A 88 6.88 8.71 -2.88
C GLY A 88 7.46 9.24 -1.58
N ALA A 89 8.75 9.54 -1.59
CA ALA A 89 9.40 10.30 -0.52
C ALA A 89 9.05 11.79 -0.71
N THR A 90 8.30 12.36 0.23
CA THR A 90 8.02 13.81 0.24
C THR A 90 8.66 14.42 1.47
N SER A 91 9.52 15.42 1.27
CA SER A 91 10.00 16.26 2.37
C SER A 91 8.84 17.10 2.91
N ARG A 92 8.90 17.44 4.20
CA ARG A 92 7.82 18.13 4.95
C ARG A 92 7.31 19.42 4.27
N LEU A 93 8.14 20.07 3.45
CA LEU A 93 7.81 21.30 2.73
C LEU A 93 6.83 21.11 1.57
N GLN A 94 6.61 19.88 1.10
CA GLN A 94 5.76 19.61 -0.07
C GLN A 94 4.38 19.01 0.29
N GLN A 95 4.14 18.70 1.57
CA GLN A 95 2.82 18.25 2.04
C GLN A 95 1.78 19.38 2.07
N ASP A 96 2.23 20.63 2.28
CA ASP A 96 1.36 21.82 2.38
C ASP A 96 0.85 22.34 1.03
N LEU A 97 1.32 21.78 -0.10
CA LEU A 97 0.93 22.21 -1.45
C LEU A 97 -0.07 21.27 -2.15
N ARG A 98 -0.64 20.27 -1.45
CA ARG A 98 -1.67 19.41 -2.06
C ARG A 98 -3.02 20.11 -2.08
N PRO A 99 -3.67 20.27 -3.26
CA PRO A 99 -5.08 20.65 -3.30
C PRO A 99 -5.93 19.55 -2.66
N PRO A 100 -7.05 19.90 -2.02
CA PRO A 100 -7.96 18.93 -1.44
C PRO A 100 -8.45 18.01 -2.56
N LEU A 101 -8.30 16.69 -2.36
CA LEU A 101 -8.86 15.68 -3.25
C LEU A 101 -10.34 15.99 -3.45
N LEU A 102 -10.73 16.11 -4.73
CA LEU A 102 -12.10 16.22 -5.20
C LEU A 102 -13.00 15.26 -4.39
N ALA A 103 -13.81 15.82 -3.50
CA ALA A 103 -15.08 15.22 -3.15
C ALA A 103 -16.02 15.51 -4.33
N SER A 104 -15.93 14.66 -5.36
CA SER A 104 -17.01 14.41 -6.32
C SER A 104 -17.39 12.95 -6.04
N GLU A 105 -18.62 12.60 -5.67
CA GLU A 105 -19.93 12.94 -6.23
C GLU A 105 -21.04 12.59 -5.19
N PRO A 106 -22.34 12.79 -5.46
CA PRO A 106 -23.01 13.74 -6.34
C PRO A 106 -23.72 14.89 -5.58
#